data_AF-A0A969FRZ8-F1
#
_entry.id   AF-A0A969FRZ8-F1
#
_cell.length_a   1.000
_cell.length_b   1.000
_cell.length_c   1.000
_cell.angle_alpha   90.00
_cell.angle_beta   90.00
_cell.angle_gamma   90.00
#
_symmetry.space_group_name_H-M   'P 1'
#
loop_
_entity.id
_entity.type
_entity.pdbx_description
1 polymer ?
#
loop_
_entity_poly.entity_id
_entity_poly.type
_entity_poly.pdbx_seq_one_letter_code
_entity_poly.pdbx_strand_id
1 'polypeptide(L)'
;MGDHPVKRKLRNDILPYLATARRLRRQWFYSSYVVFGYTTDLLVALSAVGIGWPAVSNILANQEATNSSPGTLAQAMASVPAQLAYPLAILLILWIVWRVAFNREDGQKKAVLAKSCALAMRQAEARLPRVLGDPNPMPAITKLYDEILWPTADRGIQEGAWPWTPFAPSIDAEVEKQLSEICQKYESQWAQVDSTSQRVVPSAGERHE
;
A
#
# COMPACT_ATOMS: atom_id res chain seq x y z
N MET A 1 -9.10 21.63 -30.59
CA MET A 1 -9.94 21.95 -29.41
C MET A 1 -9.04 21.83 -28.20
N GLY A 2 -8.84 22.91 -27.44
CA GLY A 2 -7.95 22.89 -26.29
C GLY A 2 -8.52 21.97 -25.21
N ASP A 3 -7.70 21.04 -24.70
CA ASP A 3 -8.10 20.24 -23.54
C ASP A 3 -8.38 21.17 -22.35
N HIS A 4 -9.51 20.97 -21.70
CA HIS A 4 -9.88 21.71 -20.49
C HIS A 4 -8.73 21.60 -19.46
N PRO A 5 -8.31 22.69 -18.80
CA PRO A 5 -7.16 22.70 -17.87
C PRO A 5 -7.36 21.71 -16.73
N VAL A 6 -8.61 21.52 -16.28
CA VAL A 6 -9.00 20.49 -15.30
C VAL A 6 -8.64 19.09 -15.79
N LYS A 7 -8.96 18.76 -17.05
CA LYS A 7 -8.65 17.47 -17.67
C LYS A 7 -7.14 17.24 -17.72
N ARG A 8 -6.37 18.26 -18.10
CA ARG A 8 -4.89 18.19 -18.11
C ARG A 8 -4.33 17.94 -16.71
N LYS A 9 -4.81 18.66 -15.70
CA LYS A 9 -4.38 18.51 -14.30
C LYS A 9 -4.75 17.12 -13.75
N LEU A 10 -5.97 16.65 -14.01
CA LEU A 10 -6.40 15.30 -13.61
C LEU A 10 -5.53 14.21 -14.23
N ARG A 11 -5.29 14.30 -15.54
CA ARG A 11 -4.50 13.32 -16.30
C ARG A 11 -3.05 13.23 -15.84
N ASN A 12 -2.41 14.37 -15.63
CA ASN A 12 -0.97 14.40 -15.36
C ASN A 12 -0.64 14.27 -13.86
N ASP A 13 -1.47 14.86 -12.99
CA ASP A 13 -1.07 15.10 -11.60
C ASP A 13 -1.91 14.33 -10.57
N ILE A 14 -3.13 13.87 -10.88
CA ILE A 14 -4.00 13.23 -9.88
C ILE A 14 -4.20 11.75 -10.16
N LEU A 15 -4.74 11.43 -11.34
CA LEU A 15 -5.10 10.06 -11.71
C LEU A 15 -3.90 9.11 -11.69
N PRO A 16 -2.68 9.52 -12.09
CA PRO A 16 -1.51 8.65 -12.01
C PRO A 16 -1.17 8.22 -10.57
N TYR A 17 -1.30 9.13 -9.58
CA TYR A 17 -1.10 8.78 -8.17
C TYR A 17 -2.17 7.83 -7.65
N LEU A 18 -3.44 8.07 -8.00
CA LEU A 18 -4.54 7.19 -7.60
C LEU A 18 -4.38 5.78 -8.19
N ALA A 19 -4.06 5.67 -9.48
CA ALA A 19 -3.81 4.40 -10.15
C ALA A 19 -2.60 3.67 -9.52
N THR A 20 -1.51 4.38 -9.26
CA THR A 20 -0.32 3.83 -8.60
C THR A 20 -0.64 3.34 -7.18
N ALA A 21 -1.44 4.09 -6.41
CA ALA A 21 -1.85 3.71 -5.06
C ALA A 21 -2.71 2.42 -5.03
N ARG A 22 -3.54 2.18 -6.05
CA ARG A 22 -4.28 0.91 -6.17
C ARG A 22 -3.33 -0.27 -6.39
N ARG A 23 -2.27 -0.08 -7.17
CA ARG A 23 -1.24 -1.12 -7.39
C ARG A 23 -0.38 -1.35 -6.17
N LEU A 24 -0.17 -0.32 -5.33
CA LEU A 24 0.56 -0.44 -4.08
C LEU A 24 -0.02 -1.55 -3.17
N ARG A 25 -1.35 -1.71 -3.15
CA ARG A 25 -2.01 -2.78 -2.37
C ARG A 25 -1.70 -4.20 -2.84
N ARG A 26 -1.32 -4.37 -4.10
CA ARG A 26 -0.99 -5.70 -4.67
C ARG A 26 0.45 -6.10 -4.41
N GLN A 27 1.27 -5.20 -3.85
CA GLN A 27 2.65 -5.49 -3.60
C GLN A 27 2.82 -6.52 -2.50
N TRP A 28 3.83 -7.37 -2.66
CA TRP A 28 4.10 -8.49 -1.77
C TRP A 28 4.28 -8.05 -0.32
N PHE A 29 4.90 -6.88 -0.07
CA PHE A 29 5.11 -6.33 1.28
C PHE A 29 3.79 -5.96 1.98
N TYR A 30 2.78 -5.52 1.24
CA TYR A 30 1.46 -5.21 1.79
C TYR A 30 0.72 -6.50 2.16
N SER A 31 0.70 -7.48 1.24
CA SER A 31 0.06 -8.78 1.49
C SER A 31 0.71 -9.51 2.67
N SER A 32 2.04 -9.53 2.73
CA SER A 32 2.73 -10.27 3.78
C SER A 32 2.60 -9.62 5.16
N TYR A 33 2.44 -8.31 5.27
CA TYR A 33 2.02 -7.65 6.51
C TYR A 33 0.63 -8.08 6.98
N VAL A 34 -0.34 -8.14 6.06
CA VAL A 34 -1.71 -8.57 6.40
C VAL A 34 -1.71 -10.01 6.90
N VAL A 35 -1.03 -10.93 6.20
CA VAL A 35 -0.97 -12.33 6.63
C VAL A 35 -0.19 -12.45 7.95
N PHE A 36 0.89 -11.69 8.15
CA PHE A 36 1.64 -11.71 9.42
C PHE A 36 0.74 -11.31 10.60
N GLY A 37 -0.03 -10.22 10.48
CA GLY A 37 -0.97 -9.78 11.51
C GLY A 37 -2.00 -10.87 11.85
N TYR A 38 -2.61 -11.50 10.83
CA TYR A 38 -3.55 -12.60 11.06
C TYR A 38 -2.87 -13.83 11.68
N THR A 39 -1.63 -14.16 11.30
CA THR A 39 -0.93 -15.31 11.89
C THR A 39 -0.56 -15.09 13.34
N THR A 40 -0.16 -13.86 13.72
CA THR A 40 0.09 -13.52 15.12
C THR A 40 -1.19 -13.55 15.93
N ASP A 41 -2.30 -12.98 15.42
CA ASP A 41 -3.59 -13.01 16.11
C ASP A 41 -4.11 -14.44 16.26
N LEU A 42 -3.92 -15.28 15.24
CA LEU A 42 -4.31 -16.68 15.26
C LEU A 42 -3.45 -17.51 16.21
N LEU A 43 -2.13 -17.25 16.29
CA LEU A 43 -1.25 -17.89 17.26
C LEU A 43 -1.58 -17.46 18.70
N VAL A 44 -1.86 -16.18 18.92
CA VAL A 44 -2.32 -15.67 20.22
C VAL A 44 -3.66 -16.29 20.58
N ALA A 45 -4.62 -16.35 19.66
CA ALA A 45 -5.90 -17.00 19.87
C ALA A 45 -5.74 -18.50 20.18
N LEU A 46 -4.91 -19.23 19.43
CA LEU A 46 -4.62 -20.64 19.69
C LEU A 46 -3.94 -20.86 21.06
N SER A 47 -3.06 -19.95 21.47
CA SER A 47 -2.44 -19.97 22.79
C SER A 47 -3.44 -19.69 23.91
N ALA A 48 -4.36 -18.74 23.69
CA ALA A 48 -5.40 -18.36 24.65
C ALA A 48 -6.49 -19.44 24.81
N VAL A 49 -6.80 -20.19 23.74
CA VAL A 49 -7.74 -21.32 23.77
C VAL A 49 -7.10 -22.59 24.37
N GLY A 50 -5.80 -22.56 24.69
CA GLY A 50 -5.12 -23.69 25.34
C GLY A 50 -4.85 -24.88 24.43
N ILE A 51 -5.06 -24.75 23.11
CA ILE A 51 -4.81 -25.81 22.12
C ILE A 51 -3.30 -26.11 21.98
N GLY A 52 -2.44 -25.16 22.35
CA GLY A 52 -0.99 -25.37 22.45
C GLY A 52 -0.56 -26.17 23.69
N TRP A 53 -1.38 -26.22 24.74
CA TRP A 53 -1.03 -26.86 26.01
C TRP A 53 -0.88 -28.40 25.91
N PRO A 54 -1.76 -29.17 25.26
CA PRO A 54 -1.60 -30.64 25.20
C PRO A 54 -0.38 -31.11 24.40
N ALA A 55 0.01 -30.40 23.34
CA ALA A 55 1.20 -30.74 22.57
C ALA A 55 2.49 -30.45 23.35
N VAL A 56 2.53 -29.33 24.08
CA VAL A 56 3.68 -28.95 24.92
C VAL A 56 3.71 -29.74 26.23
N SER A 57 2.56 -30.08 26.82
CA SER A 57 2.46 -30.89 28.03
C SER A 57 2.83 -32.35 27.78
N ASN A 58 2.54 -32.93 26.61
CA ASN A 58 3.01 -34.28 26.28
C ASN A 58 4.52 -34.33 26.05
N ILE A 59 5.14 -33.23 25.60
CA ILE A 59 6.59 -33.10 25.46
C ILE A 59 7.25 -32.87 26.84
N LEU A 60 6.66 -32.03 27.69
CA LEU A 60 7.13 -31.79 29.07
C LEU A 60 6.89 -32.99 30.01
N ALA A 61 5.77 -33.69 29.89
CA ALA A 61 5.47 -34.89 30.67
C ALA A 61 6.39 -36.07 30.29
N ASN A 62 6.83 -36.14 29.03
CA ASN A 62 7.84 -37.11 28.60
C ASN A 62 9.27 -36.74 29.03
N GLN A 63 9.54 -35.47 29.39
CA GLN A 63 10.84 -35.04 29.94
C GLN A 63 11.03 -35.47 31.40
N GLU A 64 9.96 -35.57 32.19
CA GLU A 64 10.06 -36.09 33.58
C GLU A 64 10.36 -37.59 33.63
N ALA A 65 10.11 -38.33 32.54
CA ALA A 65 10.35 -39.77 32.48
C ALA A 65 11.75 -40.19 32.01
N THR A 66 12.55 -39.28 31.43
CA THR A 66 13.89 -39.63 30.93
C THR A 66 14.92 -38.55 31.22
N ASN A 67 15.62 -38.72 32.35
CA ASN A 67 16.91 -38.08 32.60
C ASN A 67 17.84 -38.29 31.38
N SER A 68 18.45 -37.21 30.90
CA SER A 68 19.57 -37.13 29.93
C SER A 68 19.20 -36.83 28.47
N SER A 69 18.79 -35.59 28.17
CA SER A 69 19.29 -34.74 27.07
C SER A 69 18.40 -33.50 26.91
N PRO A 70 18.93 -32.33 26.51
CA PRO A 70 18.09 -31.18 26.18
C PRO A 70 17.17 -31.61 25.05
N GLY A 71 15.86 -31.55 25.26
CA GLY A 71 14.82 -31.94 24.30
C GLY A 71 14.92 -31.11 23.03
N THR A 72 15.82 -31.51 22.14
CA THR A 72 16.03 -30.90 20.84
C THR A 72 14.85 -31.19 19.94
N LEU A 73 14.55 -30.23 19.07
CA LEU A 73 13.57 -30.27 17.97
C LEU A 73 13.46 -31.63 17.24
N ALA A 74 14.54 -32.41 17.24
CA ALA A 74 14.62 -33.79 16.75
C ALA A 74 13.63 -34.78 17.41
N GLN A 75 13.40 -34.73 18.72
CA GLN A 75 12.46 -35.63 19.40
C GLN A 75 10.99 -35.30 19.07
N ALA A 76 10.66 -34.02 18.94
CA ALA A 76 9.32 -33.58 18.52
C ALA A 76 9.04 -33.93 17.05
N MET A 77 10.06 -33.92 16.19
CA MET A 77 9.93 -34.39 14.80
C MET A 77 9.81 -35.92 14.69
N ALA A 78 10.36 -36.68 15.64
CA ALA A 78 10.28 -38.14 15.66
C ALA A 78 8.88 -38.68 15.98
N SER A 79 8.04 -37.90 16.69
CA SER A 79 6.64 -38.26 16.99
C SER A 79 5.67 -37.99 15.83
N VAL A 80 6.13 -37.36 14.74
CA VAL A 80 5.29 -37.05 13.57
C VAL A 80 5.47 -38.17 12.52
N PRO A 81 4.38 -38.71 11.95
CA PRO A 81 4.47 -39.71 10.87
C PRO A 81 5.40 -39.20 9.76
N ALA A 82 6.31 -40.04 9.26
CA ALA A 82 7.36 -39.63 8.30
C ALA A 82 6.81 -38.92 7.03
N GLN A 83 5.56 -39.20 6.67
CA GLN A 83 4.83 -38.57 5.56
C GLN A 83 4.48 -37.09 5.84
N LEU A 84 4.28 -36.72 7.10
CA LEU A 84 3.98 -35.36 7.57
C LEU A 84 5.23 -34.59 7.99
N ALA A 85 6.35 -35.27 8.24
CA ALA A 85 7.60 -34.64 8.65
C ALA A 85 8.18 -33.70 7.58
N TYR A 86 8.18 -34.11 6.31
CA TYR A 86 8.64 -33.30 5.18
C TYR A 86 7.83 -32.00 4.98
N PRO A 87 6.49 -32.02 4.86
CA PRO A 87 5.73 -30.78 4.70
C PRO A 87 5.82 -29.87 5.93
N LEU A 88 5.94 -30.43 7.14
CA LEU A 88 6.08 -29.64 8.36
C LEU A 88 7.45 -28.96 8.47
N ALA A 89 8.53 -29.64 8.06
CA ALA A 89 9.87 -29.05 7.97
C ALA A 89 9.92 -27.92 6.93
N ILE A 90 9.29 -28.13 5.76
CA ILE A 90 9.18 -27.09 4.72
C ILE A 90 8.44 -25.87 5.26
N LEU A 91 7.29 -26.06 5.91
CA LEU A 91 6.53 -24.97 6.52
C LEU A 91 7.35 -24.23 7.58
N LEU A 92 8.12 -24.94 8.40
CA LEU A 92 8.95 -24.34 9.44
C LEU A 92 10.11 -23.52 8.85
N ILE A 93 10.77 -24.03 7.81
CA ILE A 93 11.81 -23.28 7.07
C ILE A 93 11.21 -22.04 6.42
N LEU A 94 10.07 -22.19 5.75
CA LEU A 94 9.37 -21.09 5.07
C LEU A 94 8.91 -20.03 6.07
N TRP A 95 8.43 -20.45 7.24
CA TRP A 95 8.12 -19.58 8.38
C TRP A 95 9.35 -18.84 8.90
N ILE A 96 10.49 -19.51 9.11
CA ILE A 96 11.73 -18.87 9.57
C ILE A 96 12.22 -17.85 8.55
N VAL A 97 12.30 -18.21 7.26
CA VAL A 97 12.71 -17.28 6.19
C VAL A 97 11.79 -16.07 6.16
N TRP A 98 10.48 -16.30 6.25
CA TRP A 98 9.51 -15.22 6.27
C TRP A 98 9.66 -14.34 7.51
N ARG A 99 9.89 -14.94 8.69
CA ARG A 99 10.12 -14.21 9.95
C ARG A 99 11.41 -13.41 9.92
N VAL A 100 12.49 -13.93 9.33
CA VAL A 100 13.77 -13.19 9.16
C VAL A 100 13.61 -12.04 8.17
N ALA A 101 12.91 -12.26 7.05
CA ALA A 101 12.64 -11.21 6.07
C ALA A 101 11.77 -10.07 6.67
N PHE A 102 10.87 -10.39 7.60
CA PHE A 102 9.98 -9.43 8.26
C PHE A 102 10.52 -8.81 9.55
N ASN A 103 11.40 -9.49 10.29
CA ASN A 103 11.97 -8.96 11.54
C ASN A 103 12.97 -7.82 11.31
N ARG A 104 13.40 -7.59 10.07
CA ARG A 104 14.02 -6.31 9.73
C ARG A 104 12.94 -5.24 9.93
N GLU A 105 13.10 -4.43 10.98
CA GLU A 105 12.15 -3.39 11.40
C GLU A 105 11.60 -2.53 10.26
N ASP A 106 12.37 -2.38 9.18
CA ASP A 106 12.00 -1.68 7.97
C ASP A 106 10.79 -2.27 7.26
N GLY A 107 10.57 -3.59 7.29
CA GLY A 107 9.48 -4.27 6.58
C GLY A 107 8.10 -3.91 7.15
N GLN A 108 7.97 -3.96 8.48
CA GLN A 108 6.73 -3.58 9.17
C GLN A 108 6.45 -2.09 9.02
N LYS A 109 7.46 -1.24 9.21
CA LYS A 109 7.34 0.22 9.05
C LYS A 109 6.88 0.57 7.63
N LYS A 110 7.51 -0.01 6.61
CA LYS A 110 7.14 0.20 5.19
C LYS A 110 5.73 -0.29 4.88
N ALA A 111 5.31 -1.43 5.42
CA ALA A 111 3.96 -1.94 5.15
C ALA A 111 2.87 -1.07 5.80
N VAL A 112 3.09 -0.61 7.04
CA VAL A 112 2.19 0.32 7.73
C VAL A 112 2.10 1.64 6.98
N LEU A 113 3.24 2.16 6.52
CA LEU A 113 3.27 3.40 5.73
C LEU A 113 2.60 3.23 4.36
N ALA A 114 2.87 2.14 3.65
CA ALA A 114 2.19 1.85 2.39
C ALA A 114 0.67 1.75 2.57
N LYS A 115 0.21 1.17 3.70
CA LYS A 115 -1.20 1.14 4.06
C LYS A 115 -1.75 2.54 4.33
N SER A 116 -1.05 3.38 5.07
CA SER A 116 -1.50 4.75 5.33
C SER A 116 -1.55 5.58 4.04
N CYS A 117 -0.55 5.48 3.16
CA CYS A 117 -0.54 6.09 1.84
C CYS A 117 -1.74 5.62 1.00
N ALA A 118 -2.00 4.31 0.94
CA ALA A 118 -3.13 3.75 0.19
C ALA A 118 -4.50 4.15 0.75
N LEU A 119 -4.59 4.42 2.06
CA LEU A 119 -5.81 4.93 2.69
C LEU A 119 -6.01 6.42 2.39
N ALA A 120 -4.96 7.24 2.50
CA ALA A 120 -5.00 8.66 2.16
C ALA A 120 -5.40 8.87 0.69
N MET A 121 -4.84 8.07 -0.23
CA MET A 121 -5.19 8.09 -1.65
C MET A 121 -6.65 7.68 -1.91
N ARG A 122 -7.17 6.68 -1.17
CA ARG A 122 -8.59 6.31 -1.24
C ARG A 122 -9.50 7.41 -0.72
N GLN A 123 -9.09 8.12 0.33
CA GLN A 123 -9.85 9.26 0.84
C GLN A 123 -9.84 10.43 -0.16
N ALA A 124 -8.71 10.69 -0.81
CA ALA A 124 -8.61 11.67 -1.89
C ALA A 124 -9.51 11.30 -3.07
N GLU A 125 -9.51 10.04 -3.49
CA GLU A 125 -10.39 9.49 -4.53
C GLU A 125 -11.88 9.66 -4.14
N ALA A 126 -12.25 9.41 -2.89
CA ALA A 126 -13.62 9.60 -2.42
C ALA A 126 -14.05 11.08 -2.36
N ARG A 127 -13.10 12.01 -2.18
CA ARG A 127 -13.37 13.46 -2.22
C ARG A 127 -13.46 14.01 -3.64
N LEU A 128 -12.85 13.33 -4.61
CA LEU A 128 -12.74 13.79 -5.99
C LEU A 128 -14.12 14.05 -6.66
N PRO A 129 -15.15 13.16 -6.55
CA PRO A 129 -16.49 13.44 -7.07
C PRO A 129 -17.14 14.70 -6.52
N ARG A 130 -16.88 15.02 -5.25
CA ARG A 130 -17.42 16.23 -4.61
C ARG A 130 -16.75 17.48 -5.16
N VAL A 131 -15.42 17.45 -5.30
CA VAL A 131 -14.62 18.55 -5.85
C VAL A 131 -14.94 18.81 -7.32
N LEU A 132 -15.15 17.74 -8.10
CA LEU A 132 -15.43 17.84 -9.53
C LEU A 132 -16.86 18.27 -9.87
N GLY A 133 -17.78 18.22 -8.89
CA GLY A 133 -19.14 18.73 -9.03
C GLY A 133 -19.24 20.25 -8.92
N ASP A 134 -18.18 20.93 -8.47
CA ASP A 134 -18.16 22.39 -8.40
C ASP A 134 -17.92 23.00 -9.80
N PRO A 135 -18.57 24.14 -10.14
CA PRO A 135 -18.37 24.81 -11.44
C PRO A 135 -16.93 25.24 -11.70
N ASN A 136 -16.16 25.54 -10.65
CA ASN A 136 -14.74 25.86 -10.74
C ASN A 136 -13.93 24.90 -9.85
N PRO A 137 -13.60 23.69 -10.33
CA PRO A 137 -12.97 22.67 -9.51
C PRO A 137 -11.45 22.87 -9.36
N MET A 138 -10.82 23.70 -10.19
CA MET A 138 -9.37 23.92 -10.22
C MET A 138 -8.71 24.24 -8.86
N PRO A 139 -9.20 25.19 -8.04
CA PRO A 139 -8.58 25.49 -6.75
C PRO A 139 -8.66 24.31 -5.78
N ALA A 140 -9.81 23.62 -5.74
CA ALA A 140 -10.01 22.47 -4.86
C ALA A 140 -9.20 21.23 -5.30
N ILE A 141 -9.06 21.01 -6.61
CA ILE A 141 -8.17 20.00 -7.20
C ILE A 141 -6.71 20.26 -6.84
N THR A 142 -6.26 21.52 -6.98
CA THR A 142 -4.88 21.92 -6.68
C THR A 142 -4.60 21.74 -5.20
N LYS A 143 -5.53 22.16 -4.33
CA LYS A 143 -5.46 21.92 -2.89
C LYS A 143 -5.39 20.43 -2.54
N LEU A 144 -6.19 19.59 -3.18
CA LEU A 144 -6.16 18.14 -2.97
C LEU A 144 -4.80 17.54 -3.36
N TYR A 145 -4.21 18.03 -4.44
CA TYR A 145 -2.90 17.60 -4.90
C TYR A 145 -1.79 18.02 -3.94
N ASP A 146 -1.71 19.30 -3.60
CA ASP A 146 -0.62 19.87 -2.79
C ASP A 146 -0.69 19.43 -1.32
N GLU A 147 -1.89 19.26 -0.76
CA GLU A 147 -2.05 18.92 0.67
C GLU A 147 -2.03 17.42 0.93
N ILE A 148 -2.52 16.59 -0.01
CA ILE A 148 -2.75 15.16 0.24
C ILE A 148 -1.90 14.30 -0.68
N LEU A 149 -2.07 14.42 -2.00
CA LEU A 149 -1.49 13.46 -2.95
C LEU A 149 0.04 13.53 -2.96
N TRP A 150 0.58 14.72 -3.22
CA TRP A 150 2.02 14.90 -3.36
C TRP A 150 2.79 14.60 -2.07
N PRO A 151 2.46 15.18 -0.89
CA PRO A 151 3.21 14.93 0.34
C PRO A 151 3.15 13.47 0.79
N THR A 152 2.00 12.82 0.59
CA THR A 152 1.84 11.39 0.95
C THR A 152 2.68 10.49 0.06
N ALA A 153 2.74 10.78 -1.24
CA ALA A 153 3.56 10.03 -2.17
C ALA A 153 5.05 10.29 -1.94
N ASP A 154 5.46 11.55 -1.78
CA ASP A 154 6.84 11.95 -1.51
C ASP A 154 7.38 11.30 -0.22
N ARG A 155 6.63 11.37 0.88
CA ARG A 155 6.97 10.66 2.12
C ARG A 155 7.08 9.15 1.89
N GLY A 156 6.16 8.57 1.12
CA GLY A 156 6.19 7.15 0.76
C GLY A 156 7.43 6.75 -0.02
N ILE A 157 7.90 7.61 -0.94
CA ILE A 157 9.10 7.42 -1.74
C ILE A 157 10.35 7.53 -0.84
N GLN A 158 10.43 8.57 -0.01
CA GLN A 158 11.56 8.80 0.90
C GLN A 158 11.74 7.65 1.90
N GLU A 159 10.64 7.14 2.47
CA GLU A 159 10.68 6.02 3.41
C GLU A 159 10.76 4.64 2.72
N GLY A 160 10.79 4.60 1.38
CA GLY A 160 10.91 3.37 0.60
C GLY A 160 9.70 2.42 0.71
N ALA A 161 8.54 2.95 1.12
CA ALA A 161 7.26 2.25 1.14
C ALA A 161 6.58 2.31 -0.24
N TRP A 162 6.95 3.30 -1.06
CA TRP A 162 6.48 3.47 -2.43
C TRP A 162 7.59 2.99 -3.39
N PRO A 163 7.40 1.84 -4.08
CA PRO A 163 8.48 1.19 -4.82
C PRO A 163 8.79 1.84 -6.18
N TRP A 164 8.06 2.89 -6.55
CA TRP A 164 8.16 3.54 -7.87
C TRP A 164 8.58 5.00 -7.75
N THR A 165 9.19 5.56 -8.80
CA THR A 165 9.59 6.97 -8.82
C THR A 165 9.12 7.64 -10.12
N PRO A 166 8.04 8.45 -10.14
CA PRO A 166 6.99 8.59 -9.12
C PRO A 166 5.80 7.63 -9.32
N PHE A 167 5.64 7.04 -10.52
CA PHE A 167 4.45 6.30 -10.92
C PHE A 167 4.74 4.83 -11.24
N ALA A 168 3.74 3.96 -11.04
CA ALA A 168 3.84 2.58 -11.47
C ALA A 168 3.92 2.47 -13.01
N PRO A 169 4.62 1.46 -13.56
CA PRO A 169 4.73 1.26 -15.00
C PRO A 169 3.39 0.86 -15.63
N SER A 170 3.12 1.23 -16.87
CA SER A 170 1.92 0.79 -17.62
C SER A 170 0.59 1.17 -16.96
N ILE A 171 0.49 2.37 -16.37
CA ILE A 171 -0.75 2.91 -15.79
C ILE A 171 -1.57 3.74 -16.78
N ASP A 172 -1.02 4.08 -17.95
CA ASP A 172 -1.62 5.05 -18.88
C ASP A 172 -3.03 4.66 -19.31
N ALA A 173 -3.26 3.39 -19.63
CA ALA A 173 -4.57 2.89 -20.00
C ALA A 173 -5.60 2.99 -18.85
N GLU A 174 -5.16 2.78 -17.61
CA GLU A 174 -6.02 2.89 -16.42
C GLU A 174 -6.34 4.35 -16.09
N VAL A 175 -5.38 5.25 -16.31
CA VAL A 175 -5.55 6.71 -16.18
C VAL A 175 -6.50 7.23 -17.24
N GLU A 176 -6.32 6.86 -18.50
CA GLU A 176 -7.17 7.33 -19.62
C GLU A 176 -8.61 6.84 -19.46
N LYS A 177 -8.79 5.58 -19.02
CA LYS A 177 -10.13 5.04 -18.71
C LYS A 177 -10.82 5.87 -17.64
N GLN A 178 -10.16 6.12 -16.50
CA GLN A 178 -10.75 6.93 -15.42
C GLN A 178 -11.00 8.36 -15.84
N LEU A 179 -10.10 8.95 -16.63
CA LEU A 179 -10.26 10.28 -17.18
C LEU A 179 -11.53 10.35 -18.03
N SER A 180 -11.74 9.37 -18.91
CA SER A 180 -12.94 9.31 -19.76
C SER A 180 -14.23 9.19 -18.94
N GLU A 181 -14.25 8.35 -17.90
CA GLU A 181 -15.41 8.17 -17.01
C GLU A 181 -15.72 9.46 -16.23
N ILE A 182 -14.70 10.17 -15.77
CA ILE A 182 -14.84 11.44 -15.06
C ILE A 182 -15.33 12.55 -16.01
N CYS A 183 -14.72 12.68 -17.18
CA CYS A 183 -15.12 13.66 -18.19
C CYS A 183 -16.58 13.46 -18.60
N GLN A 184 -16.98 12.22 -18.90
CA GLN A 184 -18.37 11.91 -19.26
C GLN A 184 -19.39 12.35 -18.19
N LYS A 185 -19.00 12.32 -16.92
CA LYS A 185 -19.90 12.61 -15.79
C LYS A 185 -19.92 14.09 -15.38
N TYR A 186 -18.78 14.78 -15.43
CA TYR A 186 -18.60 16.10 -14.81
C TYR A 186 -18.23 17.22 -15.78
N GLU A 187 -17.78 16.91 -17.00
CA GLU A 187 -17.27 17.91 -17.94
C GLU A 187 -18.31 18.98 -18.30
N SER A 188 -19.60 18.61 -18.36
CA SER A 188 -20.70 19.54 -18.64
C SER A 188 -20.96 20.55 -17.51
N GLN A 189 -20.43 20.32 -16.32
CA GLN A 189 -20.64 21.17 -15.14
C GLN A 189 -19.52 22.20 -14.95
N TRP A 190 -18.39 22.02 -15.62
CA TRP A 190 -17.24 22.91 -15.47
C TRP A 190 -17.45 24.22 -16.23
N ALA A 191 -17.09 25.33 -15.58
CA ALA A 191 -17.12 26.64 -16.20
C ALA A 191 -16.20 26.66 -17.42
N GLN A 192 -16.69 27.24 -18.52
CA GLN A 192 -15.87 27.43 -19.72
C GLN A 192 -14.68 28.33 -19.38
N VAL A 193 -13.51 27.92 -19.85
CA VAL A 193 -12.29 28.70 -19.65
C VAL A 193 -12.32 29.89 -20.59
N ASP A 194 -12.24 31.10 -20.05
CA ASP A 194 -12.00 32.30 -20.85
C ASP A 194 -10.66 32.18 -21.56
N SER A 195 -10.71 31.91 -22.86
CA SER A 195 -9.53 31.83 -23.74
C SER A 195 -8.73 33.13 -23.79
N THR A 196 -9.29 34.22 -23.28
CA THR A 196 -8.72 35.58 -23.28
C THR A 196 -7.62 35.78 -22.23
N SER A 197 -7.59 34.97 -21.16
CA SER A 197 -6.60 35.10 -20.07
C SER A 197 -5.26 34.39 -20.36
N GLN A 198 -5.11 33.77 -21.53
CA GLN A 198 -3.93 32.96 -21.88
C GLN A 198 -2.72 33.76 -22.37
N ARG A 199 -2.75 35.10 -22.37
CA ARG A 199 -1.65 35.91 -22.91
C ARG A 199 -1.38 37.19 -22.11
N VAL A 200 -0.74 37.04 -20.96
CA VAL A 200 0.21 38.05 -20.48
C VAL A 200 1.49 37.31 -20.11
N VAL A 201 2.28 37.00 -21.14
CA VAL A 201 3.71 36.81 -20.94
C VAL A 201 4.23 38.20 -20.63
N PRO A 202 4.72 38.51 -19.41
CA PRO A 202 5.43 39.76 -19.20
C PRO A 202 6.62 39.74 -20.15
N SER A 203 6.54 40.60 -21.17
CA SER A 203 7.63 40.91 -22.08
C SER A 203 8.87 41.17 -21.25
N ALA A 204 9.88 40.32 -21.41
CA ALA A 204 11.20 40.55 -20.86
C ALA A 204 11.68 41.94 -21.31
N GLY A 205 11.68 42.90 -20.39
CA GLY A 205 12.07 44.26 -20.71
C GLY A 205 11.59 45.27 -19.69
N GLU A 206 12.26 45.33 -18.54
CA GLU A 206 12.66 46.60 -17.96
C GLU A 206 13.84 46.37 -17.02
N ARG A 207 15.01 46.82 -17.49
CA ARG A 207 16.27 46.95 -16.77
C ARG A 207 16.20 48.24 -15.94
N HIS A 208 16.84 48.26 -14.77
CA HIS A 208 17.63 49.38 -14.26
C HIS A 208 18.61 48.74 -13.25
N GLU A 209 19.88 48.55 -13.62
CA GLU A 209 20.98 49.50 -13.33
C GLU A 209 21.10 49.85 -11.84
#